data_AF-A0A9E8NE20-F1
#
_entry.id   AF-A0A9E8NE20-F1
#
_cell.length_a   1.000
_cell.length_b   1.000
_cell.length_c   1.000
_cell.angle_alpha   90.00
_cell.angle_beta   90.00
_cell.angle_gamma   90.00
#
_symmetry.space_group_name_H-M   'P 1'
#
loop_
_entity.id
_entity.type
_entity.pdbx_description
1 polymer ?
#
loop_
_entity_poly.entity_id
_entity_poly.type
_entity_poly.pdbx_seq_one_letter_code
_entity_poly.pdbx_strand_id
1 'polypeptide(L)'
;MECKISRLTTNPKLKKHSLIMGKGKDLFGYYNDLAKEKGPDSEESHYAGILFQALLMVGERKTFELLEEADEKGKKLKLEYPPETKKKKEHPSGIVLV
;
A
#
# COMPACT_ATOMS: atom_id res chain seq x y z
N MET A 1 26.57 -20.02 -12.80
CA MET A 1 26.02 -19.09 -11.79
C MET A 1 24.52 -19.06 -11.98
N GLU A 2 23.79 -19.86 -11.21
CA GLU A 2 22.35 -20.03 -11.36
C GLU A 2 21.63 -19.12 -10.38
N CYS A 3 20.94 -18.12 -10.91
CA CYS A 3 20.10 -17.21 -10.14
C CYS A 3 18.82 -17.96 -9.76
N LYS A 4 18.75 -18.46 -8.51
CA LYS A 4 17.55 -19.10 -7.97
C LYS A 4 16.50 -18.03 -7.68
N ILE A 5 15.56 -17.89 -8.61
CA ILE A 5 14.31 -17.14 -8.42
C ILE A 5 13.45 -17.96 -7.47
N SER A 6 13.40 -17.54 -6.20
CA SER A 6 12.48 -18.12 -5.21
C SER A 6 11.07 -17.61 -5.50
N ARG A 7 10.22 -18.51 -6.02
CA ARG A 7 8.76 -18.36 -5.99
C ARG A 7 8.32 -18.24 -4.53
N LEU A 8 7.75 -17.11 -4.14
CA LEU A 8 6.92 -17.04 -2.94
C LEU A 8 5.48 -17.31 -3.34
N THR A 9 5.04 -18.49 -2.95
CA THR A 9 3.71 -19.05 -3.09
C THR A 9 2.70 -18.24 -2.27
N THR A 10 1.55 -18.00 -2.90
CA THR A 10 0.26 -17.57 -2.35
C THR A 10 0.02 -17.94 -0.88
N ASN A 11 -0.42 -16.95 -0.08
CA ASN A 11 -1.02 -17.21 1.23
C ASN A 11 -2.42 -16.58 1.31
N PRO A 12 -3.50 -17.35 1.06
CA PRO A 12 -4.86 -16.86 1.12
C PRO A 12 -5.44 -17.11 2.51
N LYS A 13 -5.10 -16.29 3.50
CA LYS A 13 -5.86 -16.21 4.76
C LYS A 13 -5.76 -14.82 5.38
N LEU A 14 -6.46 -13.86 4.78
CA LEU A 14 -6.89 -12.72 5.57
C LEU A 14 -8.29 -13.01 6.12
N LYS A 15 -8.31 -13.31 7.43
CA LYS A 15 -9.52 -13.52 8.23
C LYS A 15 -10.43 -12.31 8.08
N LYS A 16 -11.56 -12.54 7.43
CA LYS A 16 -12.76 -11.72 7.44
C LYS A 16 -13.31 -11.64 8.88
N HIS A 17 -12.99 -10.59 9.63
CA HIS A 17 -13.73 -10.23 10.84
C HIS A 17 -13.45 -8.77 11.27
N SER A 18 -14.29 -7.83 10.83
CA SER A 18 -14.95 -6.85 11.71
C SER A 18 -15.81 -5.90 10.87
N LEU A 19 -17.11 -5.94 11.15
CA LEU A 19 -18.12 -5.08 10.58
C LEU A 19 -18.03 -3.68 11.21
N ILE A 20 -18.14 -2.66 10.35
CA ILE A 20 -18.78 -1.36 10.61
C ILE A 20 -18.10 -0.51 11.69
N MET A 21 -17.06 0.26 11.31
CA MET A 21 -16.84 1.70 11.57
C MET A 21 -15.40 2.07 11.15
N GLY A 22 -15.21 2.60 9.93
CA GLY A 22 -13.91 3.11 9.45
C GLY A 22 -13.01 2.09 8.73
N LYS A 23 -13.54 1.39 7.72
CA LYS A 23 -12.80 0.36 6.95
C LYS A 23 -11.43 0.85 6.48
N GLY A 24 -11.31 2.08 5.99
CA GLY A 24 -10.04 2.62 5.49
C GLY A 24 -8.98 2.73 6.58
N LYS A 25 -9.38 3.05 7.81
CA LYS A 25 -8.49 3.10 8.97
C LYS A 25 -8.05 1.71 9.41
N ASP A 26 -8.97 0.75 9.43
CA ASP A 26 -8.66 -0.64 9.77
C ASP A 26 -7.75 -1.28 8.71
N LEU A 27 -8.01 -1.02 7.43
CA LEU A 27 -7.16 -1.46 6.32
C LEU A 27 -5.77 -0.85 6.44
N PHE A 28 -5.67 0.44 6.72
CA PHE A 28 -4.39 1.11 6.94
C PHE A 28 -3.63 0.47 8.12
N GLY A 29 -4.30 0.24 9.25
CA GLY A 29 -3.71 -0.44 10.41
C GLY A 29 -3.22 -1.84 10.06
N TYR A 30 -4.05 -2.63 9.38
CA TYR A 30 -3.73 -3.99 8.96
C TYR A 30 -2.46 -4.06 8.09
N TYR A 31 -2.33 -3.19 7.09
CA TYR A 31 -1.14 -3.18 6.24
C TYR A 31 0.12 -2.71 6.99
N ASN A 32 -0.02 -1.80 7.96
CA ASN A 32 1.11 -1.40 8.81
C ASN A 32 1.52 -2.50 9.78
N ASP A 33 0.58 -3.23 10.36
CA ASP A 33 0.89 -4.35 11.24
C ASP A 33 1.52 -5.51 10.46
N LEU A 34 1.04 -5.79 9.24
CA LEU A 34 1.70 -6.72 8.32
C LEU A 34 3.15 -6.31 8.03
N ALA A 35 3.40 -5.04 7.74
CA ALA A 35 4.75 -4.53 7.50
C ALA A 35 5.65 -4.75 8.72
N LYS A 36 5.11 -4.57 9.93
CA LYS A 36 5.83 -4.82 11.18
C LYS A 36 6.07 -6.31 11.43
N GLU A 37 5.14 -7.17 11.05
CA GLU A 37 5.27 -8.63 11.16
C GLU A 37 6.29 -9.20 10.18
N LYS A 38 6.25 -8.75 8.91
CA LYS A 38 7.13 -9.22 7.84
C LYS A 38 8.54 -8.65 7.93
N GLY A 39 8.68 -7.49 8.55
CA GLY A 39 9.93 -6.79 8.72
C GLY A 39 10.27 -5.84 7.55
N PRO A 40 11.32 -5.03 7.73
CA PRO A 40 11.82 -4.15 6.68
C PRO A 40 12.26 -4.96 5.45
N ASP A 41 12.21 -4.34 4.26
CA ASP A 41 12.48 -4.95 2.94
C ASP A 41 11.42 -5.92 2.39
N SER A 42 10.34 -6.18 3.13
CA SER A 42 9.19 -6.94 2.62
C SER A 42 8.32 -6.14 1.66
N GLU A 43 7.57 -6.81 0.78
CA GLU A 43 6.61 -6.15 -0.12
C GLU A 43 5.51 -5.41 0.67
N GLU A 44 5.14 -5.95 1.83
CA GLU A 44 4.18 -5.35 2.76
C GLU A 44 4.75 -4.08 3.39
N SER A 45 6.04 -4.07 3.76
CA SER A 45 6.73 -2.87 4.25
C SER A 45 6.81 -1.77 3.18
N HIS A 46 7.10 -2.14 1.94
CA HIS A 46 7.04 -1.19 0.81
C HIS A 46 5.64 -0.62 0.60
N TYR A 47 4.61 -1.46 0.68
CA TYR A 47 3.22 -1.03 0.53
C TYR A 47 2.77 -0.12 1.68
N ALA A 48 3.15 -0.43 2.93
CA ALA A 48 2.91 0.46 4.06
C ALA A 48 3.59 1.83 3.86
N GLY A 49 4.79 1.86 3.28
CA GLY A 49 5.46 3.10 2.86
C GLY A 49 4.66 3.90 1.83
N ILE A 50 4.06 3.22 0.83
CA ILE A 50 3.16 3.85 -0.16
C ILE A 50 1.93 4.46 0.53
N LEU A 51 1.29 3.72 1.45
CA LEU A 51 0.13 4.22 2.19
C LEU A 51 0.49 5.41 3.07
N PHE A 52 1.65 5.37 3.73
CA PHE A 52 2.14 6.48 4.54
C PHE A 52 2.45 7.72 3.69
N GLN A 53 3.03 7.53 2.51
CA GLN A 53 3.27 8.62 1.58
C GLN A 53 1.95 9.21 1.05
N ALA A 54 0.95 8.38 0.74
CA ALA A 54 -0.39 8.84 0.38
C ALA A 54 -1.01 9.67 1.51
N LEU A 55 -0.88 9.21 2.76
CA LEU A 55 -1.33 9.92 3.97
C LEU A 55 -0.69 11.31 4.07
N LEU A 56 0.61 11.43 3.80
CA LEU A 56 1.32 12.72 3.81
C LEU A 56 0.90 13.63 2.64
N MET A 57 0.53 13.07 1.48
CA MET A 57 0.15 13.84 0.29
C MET A 57 -1.28 14.39 0.35
N VAL A 58 -2.25 13.55 0.70
CA VAL A 58 -3.69 13.89 0.61
C VAL A 58 -4.39 13.96 1.96
N GLY A 59 -3.70 13.56 3.04
CA GLY A 59 -4.25 13.52 4.39
C GLY A 59 -5.03 12.24 4.69
N GLU A 60 -5.40 12.10 5.96
CA GLU A 60 -6.14 10.95 6.52
C GLU A 60 -7.41 10.64 5.76
N ARG A 61 -8.31 11.64 5.67
CA ARG A 61 -9.65 11.46 5.12
C ARG A 61 -9.63 10.92 3.69
N LYS A 62 -8.83 11.53 2.82
CA LYS A 62 -8.72 11.10 1.42
C LYS A 62 -7.98 9.76 1.28
N THR A 63 -6.99 9.50 2.11
CA THR A 63 -6.24 8.23 2.05
C THR A 63 -7.15 7.06 2.41
N PHE A 64 -7.98 7.21 3.44
CA PHE A 64 -8.94 6.18 3.84
C PHE A 64 -10.06 5.99 2.80
N GLU A 65 -10.55 7.08 2.21
CA GLU A 65 -11.51 7.01 1.09
C GLU A 65 -10.94 6.24 -0.10
N LEU A 66 -9.69 6.53 -0.51
CA LEU A 66 -9.02 5.81 -1.60
C LEU A 66 -8.74 4.34 -1.24
N LEU A 67 -8.43 4.03 0.02
CA LEU A 67 -8.24 2.67 0.52
C LEU A 67 -9.53 1.86 0.47
N GLU A 68 -10.65 2.46 0.87
CA GLU A 68 -11.97 1.85 0.78
C GLU A 68 -12.37 1.62 -0.68
N GLU A 69 -12.18 2.61 -1.55
CA GLU A 69 -12.45 2.48 -2.98
C GLU A 69 -11.58 1.39 -3.64
N ALA A 70 -10.32 1.29 -3.25
CA ALA A 70 -9.42 0.26 -3.74
C ALA A 70 -9.86 -1.13 -3.26
N ASP A 71 -10.22 -1.30 -1.99
CA ASP A 71 -10.73 -2.56 -1.45
C ASP A 71 -12.05 -2.98 -2.11
N GLU A 72 -12.99 -2.05 -2.30
CA GLU A 72 -14.26 -2.29 -3.00
C GLU A 72 -14.05 -2.72 -4.47
N LYS A 73 -13.02 -2.17 -5.12
CA LYS A 73 -12.66 -2.51 -6.51
C LYS A 73 -11.71 -3.72 -6.61
N GLY A 74 -11.24 -4.27 -5.48
CA GLY A 74 -10.21 -5.31 -5.44
C GLY A 74 -8.84 -4.86 -5.97
N LYS A 75 -8.56 -3.55 -5.90
CA LYS A 75 -7.33 -2.88 -6.35
C LYS A 75 -6.43 -2.49 -5.17
N LYS A 76 -5.22 -2.01 -5.47
CA LYS A 76 -4.28 -1.46 -4.49
C LYS A 76 -3.90 -0.02 -4.81
N LEU A 77 -3.47 0.73 -3.80
CA LEU A 77 -2.94 2.07 -4.00
C LEU A 77 -1.51 2.00 -4.52
N LYS A 78 -1.18 2.83 -5.50
CA LYS A 78 0.19 3.00 -5.98
C LYS A 78 0.50 4.48 -6.15
N LEU A 79 1.72 4.86 -5.81
CA LEU A 79 2.20 6.21 -6.09
C LEU A 79 2.54 6.34 -7.57
N GLU A 80 2.05 7.41 -8.17
CA GLU A 80 2.44 7.82 -9.51
C GLU A 80 3.61 8.80 -9.39
N TYR A 81 4.65 8.57 -10.19
CA TYR A 81 5.81 9.44 -10.28
C TYR A 81 5.82 10.10 -11.66
N PRO A 82 6.16 11.40 -11.74
CA PRO A 82 6.23 12.08 -13.02
C PRO A 82 7.35 11.46 -13.88
N PRO A 83 7.17 11.42 -15.22
CA PRO A 83 8.20 10.91 -16.12
C PRO A 83 9.48 11.73 -15.93
N GLU A 84 10.62 11.03 -15.81
CA GLU A 84 11.95 11.54 -15.44
C GLU A 84 12.37 12.78 -16.24
N THR A 85 11.94 13.95 -15.76
CA THR A 85 12.42 15.24 -16.25
C THR A 85 13.47 15.71 -15.27
N LYS A 86 14.69 15.19 -15.46
CA LYS A 86 15.98 15.68 -14.94
C LYS A 86 15.90 16.89 -14.01
N LYS A 87 15.48 16.73 -12.75
CA LYS A 87 15.78 17.61 -11.62
C LYS A 87 15.18 17.06 -10.32
N LYS A 88 16.09 16.56 -9.49
CA LYS A 88 16.10 16.49 -8.02
C LYS A 88 14.73 16.48 -7.30
N LYS A 89 14.52 15.36 -6.60
CA LYS A 89 13.48 15.00 -5.64
C LYS A 89 12.24 14.40 -6.30
N GLU A 90 12.29 13.07 -6.42
CA GLU A 90 11.19 12.18 -6.80
C GLU A 90 10.09 12.24 -5.74
N HIS A 91 9.38 13.37 -5.71
CA HIS A 91 8.12 13.43 -5.01
C HIS A 91 7.06 12.78 -5.89
N PRO A 92 6.26 11.85 -5.36
CA PRO A 92 5.12 11.32 -6.09
C PRO A 92 4.20 12.45 -6.53
N SER A 93 3.78 12.41 -7.79
CA SER A 93 2.88 13.39 -8.40
C SER A 93 1.41 13.09 -8.14
N GLY A 94 1.08 11.83 -7.81
CA GLY A 94 -0.30 11.41 -7.60
C GLY A 94 -0.42 10.03 -6.94
N ILE A 95 -1.67 9.62 -6.70
CA ILE A 95 -2.04 8.29 -6.20
C ILE A 95 -2.98 7.68 -7.22
N VAL A 96 -2.71 6.45 -7.65
CA VAL A 96 -3.52 5.69 -8.61
C VAL A 96 -3.94 4.34 -8.04
N LEU A 97 -5.10 3.84 -8.47
CA LEU A 97 -5.61 2.52 -8.10
C LEU A 97 -5.21 1.51 -9.18
N VAL A 98 -4.34 0.56 -8.82
CA VAL A 98 -3.83 -0.50 -9.71
C VAL A 98 -4.44 -1.86 -9.42
#